data_AF-A0A7S2VA79-F1
#
_entry.id   AF-A0A7S2VA79-F1
#
_cell.length_a   1.000
_cell.length_b   1.000
_cell.length_c   1.000
_cell.angle_alpha   90.00
_cell.angle_beta   90.00
_cell.angle_gamma   90.00
#
_symmetry.space_group_name_H-M   'P 1'
#
loop_
_entity.id
_entity.type
_entity.pdbx_description
1 polymer ?
#
loop_
_entity_poly.entity_id
_entity_poly.type
_entity_poly.pdbx_seq_one_letter_code
_entity_poly.pdbx_strand_id
1 'polypeptide(L)'
;IADAVQGRLLCDTYLSAKELLNETTYSLTNLAATCLKTNRTEIEPVDIPAWFQSDETIVRLAKSTLFDAELVQRLLFRLQALPLTAQLTNIAGNLWSHTLRSNRAERTEYLLLHEFHQLKYLKPEKRRFSKKNSNAKSKAKYSGGLVLEPKRGLYDSFILLLDFNSLYPSIIQEYNLCFTTIDEWSNFAAAAAEGEETESAALPPIPDSSIEVGVLPRVIKSLVDRRRAVKRLLKQESNAEKKGELDIRQKA
;
A
#
# COMPACT_ATOMS: atom_id res chain seq x y z
N ILE A 1 3.44 15.65 -15.69
CA ILE A 1 4.23 14.55 -16.30
C ILE A 1 3.33 13.37 -16.65
N ALA A 2 2.55 12.82 -15.70
CA ALA A 2 1.61 11.71 -15.92
C ALA A 2 0.73 11.85 -17.17
N ASP A 3 0.08 13.01 -17.36
CA ASP A 3 -0.81 13.24 -18.51
C ASP A 3 -0.05 13.47 -19.82
N ALA A 4 1.24 13.82 -19.74
CA ALA A 4 2.09 14.05 -20.90
C ALA A 4 2.65 12.75 -21.51
N VAL A 5 2.52 11.60 -20.82
CA VAL A 5 3.06 10.30 -21.26
C VAL A 5 1.95 9.26 -21.45
N GLN A 6 0.76 9.70 -21.84
CA GLN A 6 -0.40 8.82 -22.04
C GLN A 6 -0.07 7.65 -22.98
N GLY A 7 -0.49 6.44 -22.59
CA GLY A 7 -0.16 5.20 -23.30
C GLY A 7 1.16 4.56 -22.88
N ARG A 8 1.99 5.22 -22.06
CA ARG A 8 3.22 4.65 -21.49
C ARG A 8 3.09 4.48 -19.97
N LEU A 9 3.57 3.36 -19.45
CA LEU A 9 3.66 3.14 -18.01
C LEU A 9 4.88 3.87 -17.46
N LEU A 10 4.65 4.73 -16.47
CA LEU A 10 5.72 5.43 -15.75
C LEU A 10 5.92 4.72 -14.41
N CYS A 11 7.10 4.15 -14.20
CA CYS A 11 7.49 3.54 -12.94
C CYS A 11 8.58 4.40 -12.29
N ASP A 12 8.25 5.04 -11.19
CA ASP A 12 9.21 5.80 -10.38
C ASP A 12 9.72 4.92 -9.24
N THR A 13 11.02 4.61 -9.27
CA THR A 13 11.66 3.78 -8.24
C THR A 13 11.73 4.48 -6.89
N TYR A 14 11.68 5.82 -6.84
CA TYR A 14 11.62 6.57 -5.59
C TYR A 14 10.28 6.37 -4.88
N LEU A 15 9.17 6.53 -5.61
CA LEU A 15 7.83 6.28 -5.07
C LEU A 15 7.65 4.80 -4.69
N SER A 16 8.13 3.91 -5.56
CA SER A 16 8.11 2.47 -5.29
C SER A 16 8.91 2.11 -4.03
N ALA A 17 10.11 2.69 -3.86
CA ALA A 17 10.92 2.47 -2.66
C ALA A 17 10.20 2.97 -1.40
N LYS A 18 9.57 4.15 -1.44
CA LYS A 18 8.77 4.66 -0.32
C LYS A 18 7.59 3.79 0.07
N GLU A 19 6.98 3.09 -0.89
CA GLU A 19 5.89 2.17 -0.59
C GLU A 19 6.38 0.82 -0.07
N LEU A 20 7.53 0.34 -0.56
CA LEU A 20 7.99 -1.04 -0.38
C LEU A 20 9.08 -1.22 0.66
N LEU A 21 9.84 -0.18 0.97
CA LEU A 21 10.94 -0.19 1.91
C LEU A 21 10.62 0.66 3.14
N ASN A 22 11.35 0.42 4.21
CA ASN A 22 11.33 1.26 5.41
C ASN A 22 12.75 1.77 5.66
N GLU A 23 13.12 2.83 4.94
CA GLU A 23 14.43 3.48 5.00
C GLU A 23 14.30 4.86 5.64
N THR A 24 15.38 5.31 6.29
CA THR A 24 15.44 6.66 6.88
C THR A 24 15.49 7.73 5.78
N THR A 25 16.22 7.45 4.71
CA THR A 25 16.41 8.34 3.56
C THR A 25 16.21 7.58 2.26
N TYR A 26 15.51 8.20 1.30
CA TYR A 26 15.19 7.60 0.00
C TYR A 26 16.00 8.22 -1.15
N SER A 27 17.15 8.84 -0.87
CA SER A 27 18.06 9.32 -1.90
C SER A 27 18.61 8.14 -2.71
N LEU A 28 18.93 8.37 -3.98
CA LEU A 28 19.51 7.33 -4.84
C LEU A 28 20.82 6.80 -4.23
N THR A 29 21.64 7.68 -3.67
CA THR A 29 22.88 7.33 -2.97
C THR A 29 22.64 6.37 -1.80
N ASN A 30 21.67 6.66 -0.92
CA ASN A 30 21.36 5.78 0.21
C ASN A 30 20.79 4.44 -0.25
N LEU A 31 19.83 4.46 -1.18
CA LEU A 31 19.20 3.24 -1.68
C LEU A 31 20.19 2.34 -2.45
N ALA A 32 21.13 2.92 -3.19
CA ALA A 32 22.20 2.16 -3.85
C ALA A 32 23.08 1.45 -2.80
N ALA A 33 23.47 2.14 -1.72
CA ALA A 33 24.27 1.56 -0.66
C ALA A 33 23.52 0.48 0.13
N THR A 34 22.28 0.74 0.57
CA THR A 34 21.53 -0.19 1.42
C THR A 34 21.00 -1.40 0.64
N CYS A 35 20.41 -1.17 -0.54
CA CYS A 35 19.69 -2.18 -1.31
C CYS A 35 20.55 -2.89 -2.35
N LEU A 36 21.47 -2.18 -3.01
CA LEU A 36 22.33 -2.71 -4.08
C LEU A 36 23.77 -2.98 -3.64
N LYS A 37 24.14 -2.61 -2.41
CA LYS A 37 25.51 -2.73 -1.88
C LYS A 37 26.54 -2.05 -2.79
N THR A 38 26.16 -0.94 -3.40
CA THR A 38 26.96 -0.21 -4.38
C THR A 38 27.13 1.24 -3.93
N ASN A 39 28.37 1.75 -3.95
CA ASN A 39 28.65 3.14 -3.60
C ASN A 39 28.42 4.03 -4.82
N ARG A 40 27.62 5.07 -4.65
CA ARG A 40 27.40 6.13 -5.65
C ARG A 40 28.09 7.40 -5.20
N THR A 41 28.85 8.02 -6.08
CA THR A 41 29.38 9.37 -5.87
C THR A 41 28.39 10.39 -6.39
N GLU A 42 27.86 11.21 -5.51
CA GLU A 42 26.94 12.30 -5.85
C GLU A 42 27.74 13.51 -6.31
N ILE A 43 27.34 14.11 -7.43
CA ILE A 43 27.92 15.34 -7.96
C ILE A 43 26.94 16.47 -7.67
N GLU A 44 27.38 17.44 -6.87
CA GLU A 44 26.54 18.58 -6.51
C GLU A 44 26.34 19.50 -7.73
N PRO A 45 25.15 20.11 -7.89
CA PRO A 45 24.88 21.00 -9.01
C PRO A 45 25.88 22.16 -9.16
N VAL A 46 26.45 22.63 -8.04
CA VAL A 46 27.46 23.70 -8.02
C VAL A 46 28.77 23.30 -8.68
N ASP A 47 29.09 22.01 -8.67
CA ASP A 47 30.34 21.50 -9.24
C ASP A 47 30.23 21.28 -10.74
N ILE A 48 29.01 21.10 -11.29
CA ILE A 48 28.77 20.74 -12.70
C ILE A 48 29.57 21.61 -13.68
N PRO A 49 29.65 22.96 -13.56
CA PRO A 49 30.44 23.79 -14.48
C PRO A 49 31.93 23.39 -14.56
N ALA A 50 32.53 22.93 -13.46
CA ALA A 50 33.92 22.47 -13.44
C ALA A 50 34.11 21.18 -14.27
N TRP A 51 33.07 20.34 -14.37
CA TRP A 51 33.13 19.10 -15.15
C TRP A 51 33.07 19.33 -16.67
N PHE A 52 32.71 20.53 -17.13
CA PHE A 52 32.73 20.91 -18.55
C PHE A 52 34.07 21.49 -19.03
N GLN A 53 35.07 21.62 -18.16
CA GLN A 53 36.33 22.28 -18.49
C GLN A 53 37.27 21.44 -19.37
N SER A 54 37.11 20.12 -19.41
CA SER A 54 37.97 19.22 -20.19
C SER A 54 37.19 18.06 -20.80
N ASP A 55 37.73 17.50 -21.90
CA ASP A 55 37.17 16.33 -22.56
C ASP A 55 37.11 15.11 -21.63
N GLU A 56 38.07 14.97 -20.71
CA GLU A 56 38.08 13.85 -19.76
C GLU A 56 36.98 14.01 -18.70
N THR A 57 36.80 15.21 -18.15
CA THR A 57 35.80 15.48 -17.12
C THR A 57 34.38 15.35 -17.64
N ILE A 58 34.10 15.83 -18.86
CA ILE A 58 32.77 15.72 -19.45
C ILE A 58 32.40 14.26 -19.74
N VAL A 59 33.35 13.44 -20.18
CA VAL A 59 33.16 11.99 -20.37
C VAL A 59 32.90 11.30 -19.03
N ARG A 60 33.61 11.68 -17.96
CA ARG A 60 33.34 11.13 -16.61
C ARG A 60 31.95 11.53 -16.10
N LEU A 61 31.51 12.77 -16.34
CA LEU A 61 30.16 13.21 -16.01
C LEU A 61 29.10 12.38 -16.74
N ALA A 62 29.27 12.15 -18.04
CA ALA A 62 28.36 11.30 -18.83
C ALA A 62 28.35 9.83 -18.35
N LYS A 63 29.49 9.29 -17.92
CA LYS A 63 29.55 7.96 -17.29
C LYS A 63 28.83 7.92 -15.95
N SER A 64 28.92 8.99 -15.16
CA SER A 64 28.19 9.12 -13.89
C SER A 64 26.68 9.12 -14.10
N THR A 65 26.17 9.88 -15.07
CA THR A 65 24.73 9.90 -15.38
C THR A 65 24.23 8.57 -15.94
N LEU A 66 25.03 7.88 -16.75
CA LEU A 66 24.72 6.52 -17.20
C LEU A 66 24.67 5.54 -16.02
N PHE A 67 25.62 5.63 -15.08
CA PHE A 67 25.63 4.81 -13.89
C PHE A 67 24.40 5.06 -13.00
N ASP A 68 23.96 6.30 -12.87
CA ASP A 68 22.71 6.63 -12.17
C ASP A 68 21.48 5.96 -12.82
N ALA A 69 21.41 5.96 -14.16
CA ALA A 69 20.35 5.27 -14.87
C ALA A 69 20.40 3.75 -14.66
N GLU A 70 21.59 3.16 -14.64
CA GLU A 70 21.80 1.73 -14.32
C GLU A 70 21.36 1.42 -12.88
N LEU A 71 21.71 2.27 -11.90
CA LEU A 71 21.29 2.10 -10.51
C LEU A 71 19.78 2.14 -10.36
N VAL A 72 19.09 3.06 -11.04
CA VAL A 72 17.61 3.12 -11.08
C VAL A 72 17.04 1.82 -11.66
N GLN A 73 17.59 1.32 -12.78
CA GLN A 73 17.14 0.06 -13.37
C GLN A 73 17.37 -1.14 -12.42
N ARG A 74 18.52 -1.21 -11.76
CA ARG A 74 18.85 -2.27 -10.80
C ARG A 74 17.95 -2.20 -9.57
N LEU A 75 17.63 -1.00 -9.08
CA LEU A 75 16.65 -0.81 -7.99
C LEU A 75 15.27 -1.32 -8.41
N LEU A 76 14.82 -1.03 -9.63
CA LEU A 76 13.54 -1.51 -10.14
C LEU A 76 13.43 -3.05 -10.04
N PHE A 77 14.48 -3.76 -10.50
CA PHE A 77 14.54 -5.21 -10.40
C PHE A 77 14.67 -5.69 -8.95
N ARG A 78 15.48 -5.02 -8.12
CA ARG A 78 15.66 -5.40 -6.70
C ARG A 78 14.36 -5.28 -5.90
N LEU A 79 13.56 -4.27 -6.20
CA LEU A 79 12.26 -4.00 -5.57
C LEU A 79 11.15 -4.91 -6.10
N GLN A 80 11.34 -5.54 -7.26
CA GLN A 80 10.30 -6.31 -7.95
C GLN A 80 9.02 -5.48 -8.15
N ALA A 81 9.17 -4.17 -8.42
CA ALA A 81 8.05 -3.23 -8.43
C ALA A 81 7.06 -3.54 -9.56
N LEU A 82 7.53 -3.88 -10.76
CA LEU A 82 6.68 -4.21 -11.90
C LEU A 82 5.83 -5.48 -11.65
N PRO A 83 6.39 -6.66 -11.33
CA PRO A 83 5.58 -7.84 -11.10
C PRO A 83 4.63 -7.68 -9.90
N LEU A 84 5.06 -7.00 -8.83
CA LEU A 84 4.20 -6.74 -7.68
C LEU A 84 3.00 -5.84 -8.05
N THR A 85 3.26 -4.71 -8.72
CA THR A 85 2.20 -3.78 -9.10
C THR A 85 1.27 -4.38 -10.16
N ALA A 86 1.76 -5.23 -11.05
CA ALA A 86 0.92 -5.99 -11.98
C ALA A 86 -0.04 -6.93 -11.23
N GLN A 87 0.44 -7.67 -10.22
CA GLN A 87 -0.41 -8.54 -9.40
C GLN A 87 -1.46 -7.73 -8.64
N LEU A 88 -1.06 -6.63 -8.00
CA LEU A 88 -1.97 -5.72 -7.30
C LEU A 88 -3.05 -5.16 -8.23
N THR A 89 -2.68 -4.78 -9.45
CA THR A 89 -3.61 -4.32 -10.48
C THR A 89 -4.57 -5.42 -10.92
N ASN A 90 -4.10 -6.66 -11.10
CA ASN A 90 -4.96 -7.79 -11.46
C ASN A 90 -5.94 -8.15 -10.34
N ILE A 91 -5.55 -7.97 -9.07
CA ILE A 91 -6.43 -8.18 -7.91
C ILE A 91 -7.48 -7.08 -7.83
N ALA A 92 -7.06 -5.81 -7.91
CA ALA A 92 -7.94 -4.67 -7.74
C ALA A 92 -8.82 -4.36 -8.97
N GLY A 93 -8.35 -4.69 -10.17
CA GLY A 93 -9.04 -4.39 -11.43
C GLY A 93 -9.02 -2.90 -11.83
N ASN A 94 -8.06 -2.12 -11.36
CA ASN A 94 -7.83 -0.72 -11.76
C ASN A 94 -6.82 -0.61 -12.92
N LEU A 95 -6.43 0.61 -13.30
CA LEU A 95 -5.39 0.84 -14.30
C LEU A 95 -3.98 0.63 -13.69
N TRP A 96 -3.10 -0.10 -14.40
CA TRP A 96 -1.73 -0.36 -13.91
C TRP A 96 -0.92 0.92 -13.71
N SER A 97 -1.09 1.91 -14.58
CA SER A 97 -0.47 3.23 -14.45
C SER A 97 -0.86 3.96 -13.15
N HIS A 98 -2.01 3.66 -12.57
CA HIS A 98 -2.46 4.25 -11.30
C HIS A 98 -1.87 3.48 -10.11
N THR A 99 -1.77 2.15 -10.20
CA THR A 99 -1.10 1.33 -9.18
C THR A 99 0.38 1.69 -9.04
N LEU A 100 1.08 1.98 -10.15
CA LEU A 100 2.48 2.45 -10.15
C LEU A 100 2.69 3.81 -9.45
N ARG A 101 1.62 4.57 -9.18
CA ARG A 101 1.66 5.85 -8.44
C ARG A 101 1.32 5.67 -6.96
N SER A 102 1.26 4.43 -6.47
CA SER A 102 1.03 4.10 -5.04
C SER A 102 -0.32 4.57 -4.47
N ASN A 103 -1.38 4.60 -5.28
CA ASN A 103 -2.72 4.95 -4.79
C ASN A 103 -3.45 3.72 -4.19
N ARG A 104 -3.38 3.54 -2.86
CA ARG A 104 -4.04 2.40 -2.18
C ARG A 104 -5.57 2.50 -2.18
N ALA A 105 -6.10 3.70 -1.95
CA ALA A 105 -7.54 3.92 -1.85
C ALA A 105 -8.26 3.61 -3.16
N GLU A 106 -7.68 4.02 -4.29
CA GLU A 106 -8.25 3.75 -5.61
C GLU A 106 -8.26 2.25 -5.93
N ARG A 107 -7.24 1.48 -5.52
CA ARG A 107 -7.25 0.02 -5.68
C ARG A 107 -8.42 -0.62 -4.94
N THR A 108 -8.63 -0.24 -3.68
CA THR A 108 -9.76 -0.73 -2.89
C THR A 108 -11.10 -0.30 -3.50
N GLU A 109 -11.20 0.94 -4.00
CA GLU A 109 -12.39 1.44 -4.69
C GLU A 109 -12.73 0.55 -5.90
N TYR A 110 -11.78 0.31 -6.82
CA TYR A 110 -12.02 -0.52 -8.00
C TYR A 110 -12.36 -1.97 -7.66
N LEU A 111 -11.69 -2.55 -6.66
CA LEU A 111 -11.99 -3.90 -6.19
C LEU A 111 -13.47 -4.02 -5.77
N LEU A 112 -13.93 -3.08 -4.94
CA LEU A 112 -15.32 -3.06 -4.50
C LEU A 112 -16.28 -2.76 -5.65
N LEU A 113 -15.92 -1.84 -6.55
CA LEU A 113 -16.76 -1.52 -7.72
C LEU A 113 -17.02 -2.74 -8.60
N HIS A 114 -15.99 -3.57 -8.85
CA HIS A 114 -16.15 -4.81 -9.62
C HIS A 114 -17.11 -5.78 -8.94
N GLU A 115 -16.96 -5.99 -7.63
CA GLU A 115 -17.77 -6.92 -6.84
C GLU A 115 -19.23 -6.48 -6.74
N PHE A 116 -19.47 -5.20 -6.42
CA PHE A 116 -20.82 -4.64 -6.37
C PHE A 116 -21.49 -4.61 -7.74
N HIS A 117 -20.75 -4.31 -8.82
CA HIS A 117 -21.29 -4.33 -10.18
C HIS A 117 -21.71 -5.75 -10.62
N GLN A 118 -20.92 -6.77 -10.29
CA GLN A 118 -21.28 -8.17 -10.57
C GLN A 118 -22.59 -8.57 -9.89
N LEU A 119 -22.83 -8.06 -8.67
CA LEU A 119 -24.04 -8.27 -7.88
C LEU A 119 -25.19 -7.30 -8.23
N LYS A 120 -25.06 -6.51 -9.30
CA LYS A 120 -26.08 -5.56 -9.78
C LYS A 120 -26.43 -4.43 -8.80
N TYR A 121 -25.52 -4.09 -7.88
CA TYR A 121 -25.67 -2.90 -7.04
C TYR A 121 -25.38 -1.62 -7.83
N LEU A 122 -26.03 -0.53 -7.41
CA LEU A 122 -25.75 0.79 -7.94
C LEU A 122 -24.48 1.36 -7.33
N LYS A 123 -23.63 1.94 -8.18
CA LYS A 123 -22.43 2.64 -7.76
C LYS A 123 -22.79 3.98 -7.08
N PRO A 124 -22.19 4.31 -5.93
CA PRO A 124 -22.32 5.63 -5.34
C PRO A 124 -21.76 6.72 -6.25
N GLU A 125 -22.48 7.85 -6.36
CA GLU A 125 -22.01 9.00 -7.11
C GLU A 125 -20.75 9.61 -6.45
N LYS A 126 -19.74 9.93 -7.26
CA LYS A 126 -18.53 10.61 -6.76
C LYS A 126 -18.86 12.06 -6.40
N ARG A 127 -19.28 12.29 -5.17
CA ARG A 127 -19.43 13.66 -4.64
C ARG A 127 -18.05 14.31 -4.55
N ARG A 128 -17.84 15.39 -5.31
CA ARG A 128 -16.71 16.29 -5.09
C ARG A 128 -17.00 17.06 -3.81
N PHE A 129 -16.52 16.57 -2.67
CA PHE A 129 -16.53 17.36 -1.45
C PHE A 129 -15.75 18.64 -1.75
N SER A 130 -16.45 19.78 -1.84
CA SER A 130 -15.81 21.09 -1.97
C SER A 130 -14.85 21.22 -0.80
N LYS A 131 -13.55 21.38 -1.09
CA LYS A 131 -12.53 21.69 -0.09
C LYS A 131 -12.89 23.06 0.50
N LYS A 132 -13.80 23.11 1.47
CA LYS A 132 -13.83 24.22 2.42
C LYS A 132 -12.47 24.21 3.11
N ASN A 133 -11.74 25.32 3.00
CA ASN A 133 -10.42 25.56 3.56
C ASN A 133 -10.26 24.97 4.96
N SER A 134 -9.74 23.75 5.06
CA SER A 134 -9.36 23.13 6.32
C SER A 134 -7.84 23.17 6.44
N ASN A 135 -7.30 24.36 6.74
CA ASN A 135 -5.94 24.51 7.27
C ASN A 135 -5.83 24.02 8.73
N ALA A 136 -6.85 23.34 9.26
CA ALA A 136 -6.81 22.66 10.54
C ALA A 136 -6.30 21.23 10.34
N LYS A 137 -5.22 20.88 11.05
CA LYS A 137 -4.77 19.49 11.28
C LYS A 137 -6.02 18.64 11.56
N SER A 138 -6.35 17.70 10.67
CA SER A 138 -7.55 16.87 10.86
C SER A 138 -7.35 16.04 12.12
N LYS A 139 -8.09 16.35 13.19
CA LYS A 139 -8.20 15.46 14.35
C LYS A 139 -8.74 14.10 13.88
N ALA A 140 -8.37 13.04 14.61
CA ALA A 140 -8.92 11.71 14.36
C ALA A 140 -10.45 11.78 14.50
N LYS A 141 -11.17 11.20 13.53
CA LYS A 141 -12.64 11.26 13.46
C LYS A 141 -13.32 10.10 14.20
N TYR A 142 -12.57 9.11 14.63
CA TYR A 142 -13.05 7.90 15.30
C TYR A 142 -11.93 7.30 16.16
N SER A 143 -12.31 6.47 17.14
CA SER A 143 -11.39 5.77 18.04
C SER A 143 -10.60 4.67 17.31
N GLY A 144 -9.32 4.53 17.67
CA GLY A 144 -8.38 3.59 17.05
C GLY A 144 -8.23 2.28 17.83
N GLY A 145 -7.13 1.57 17.58
CA GLY A 145 -6.76 0.38 18.34
C GLY A 145 -6.41 0.69 19.80
N LEU A 146 -6.78 -0.22 20.71
CA LEU A 146 -6.42 -0.14 22.12
C LEU A 146 -4.94 -0.50 22.31
N VAL A 147 -4.21 0.36 23.03
CA VAL A 147 -2.84 0.09 23.49
C VAL A 147 -2.89 -0.04 25.00
N LEU A 148 -2.54 -1.23 25.51
CA LEU A 148 -2.45 -1.45 26.95
C LEU A 148 -1.24 -0.69 27.51
N GLU A 149 -1.38 -0.18 28.72
CA GLU A 149 -0.28 0.47 29.43
C GLU A 149 0.87 -0.53 29.66
N PRO A 150 2.08 -0.25 29.13
CA PRO A 150 3.19 -1.18 29.21
C PRO A 150 3.77 -1.21 30.63
N LYS A 151 3.95 -2.41 31.18
CA LYS A 151 4.72 -2.61 32.41
C LYS A 151 6.20 -2.47 32.09
N ARG A 152 6.80 -1.32 32.43
CA ARG A 152 8.21 -1.02 32.15
C ARG A 152 9.12 -1.78 33.12
N GLY A 153 10.18 -2.37 32.60
CA GLY A 153 11.17 -3.07 33.41
C GLY A 153 12.10 -3.92 32.56
N LEU A 154 13.18 -4.39 33.18
CA LEU A 154 13.99 -5.48 32.65
C LEU A 154 13.33 -6.81 33.10
N TYR A 155 13.14 -7.72 32.16
CA TYR A 155 12.49 -9.01 32.43
C TYR A 155 13.52 -10.13 32.31
N ASP A 156 13.80 -10.80 33.43
CA ASP A 156 14.73 -11.95 33.49
C ASP A 156 13.99 -13.30 33.26
N SER A 157 12.71 -13.25 32.91
CA SER A 157 11.85 -14.41 32.65
C SER A 157 11.34 -14.41 31.21
N PHE A 158 10.89 -15.57 30.73
CA PHE A 158 10.38 -15.69 29.36
C PHE A 158 9.13 -14.84 29.15
N ILE A 159 9.14 -14.02 28.10
CA ILE A 159 7.98 -13.24 27.64
C ILE A 159 7.29 -14.01 26.51
N LEU A 160 6.02 -14.34 26.72
CA LEU A 160 5.19 -14.95 25.68
C LEU A 160 4.45 -13.86 24.90
N LEU A 161 4.65 -13.80 23.58
CA LEU A 161 3.93 -12.92 22.67
C LEU A 161 2.83 -13.69 21.94
N LEU A 162 1.58 -13.27 22.15
CA LEU A 162 0.41 -13.78 21.43
C LEU A 162 -0.14 -12.67 20.55
N ASP A 163 -0.39 -12.98 19.28
CA ASP A 163 -0.92 -12.03 18.29
C ASP A 163 -2.02 -12.68 17.43
N PHE A 164 -2.97 -11.88 16.97
CA PHE A 164 -4.04 -12.32 16.09
C PHE A 164 -3.58 -12.31 14.63
N ASN A 165 -3.80 -13.43 13.93
CA ASN A 165 -3.56 -13.49 12.50
C ASN A 165 -4.58 -12.63 11.74
N SER A 166 -4.17 -11.42 11.33
CA SER A 166 -5.03 -10.49 10.56
C SER A 166 -6.31 -10.12 11.31
N LEU A 167 -6.17 -9.43 12.45
CA LEU A 167 -7.26 -9.02 13.34
C LEU A 167 -8.45 -8.39 12.61
N TYR A 168 -8.28 -7.26 11.92
CA TYR A 168 -9.40 -6.55 11.28
C TYR A 168 -10.10 -7.34 10.17
N PRO A 169 -9.38 -7.98 9.21
CA PRO A 169 -10.02 -8.90 8.27
C PRO A 169 -10.84 -10.01 8.93
N SER A 170 -10.38 -10.52 10.08
CA SER A 170 -11.10 -11.57 10.83
C SER A 170 -12.35 -11.02 11.50
N ILE A 171 -12.27 -9.85 12.15
CA ILE A 171 -13.42 -9.16 12.74
C ILE A 171 -14.51 -8.89 11.69
N ILE A 172 -14.12 -8.39 10.51
CA ILE A 172 -15.07 -8.11 9.42
C ILE A 172 -15.81 -9.39 8.98
N GLN A 173 -15.10 -10.52 8.91
CA GLN A 173 -15.69 -11.80 8.51
C GLN A 173 -16.57 -12.40 9.62
N GLU A 174 -16.08 -12.40 10.86
CA GLU A 174 -16.76 -13.01 12.01
C GLU A 174 -18.10 -12.33 12.30
N TYR A 175 -18.12 -11.00 12.27
CA TYR A 175 -19.31 -10.20 12.59
C TYR A 175 -20.07 -9.72 11.35
N ASN A 176 -19.79 -10.30 10.17
CA ASN A 176 -20.45 -9.98 8.90
C ASN A 176 -20.54 -8.45 8.61
N LEU A 177 -19.47 -7.71 8.89
CA LEU A 177 -19.47 -6.24 8.78
C LEU A 177 -19.43 -5.81 7.31
N CYS A 178 -20.53 -5.27 6.79
CA CYS A 178 -20.62 -4.86 5.39
C CYS A 178 -21.58 -3.68 5.21
N PHE A 179 -21.42 -2.98 4.09
CA PHE A 179 -22.36 -1.95 3.62
C PHE A 179 -23.76 -2.51 3.32
N THR A 180 -23.89 -3.83 3.12
CA THR A 180 -25.16 -4.49 2.77
C THR A 180 -25.82 -5.19 3.95
N THR A 181 -25.19 -5.20 5.13
CA THR A 181 -25.66 -5.95 6.30
C THR A 181 -26.02 -5.05 7.48
N ILE A 182 -25.60 -3.78 7.44
CA ILE A 182 -25.85 -2.80 8.49
C ILE A 182 -26.40 -1.54 7.80
N ASP A 183 -27.64 -1.18 8.09
CA ASP A 183 -28.32 -0.05 7.44
C ASP A 183 -27.89 1.31 8.02
N GLU A 184 -27.40 1.32 9.26
CA GLU A 184 -27.14 2.53 10.06
C GLU A 184 -25.76 3.16 9.78
N TRP A 185 -24.99 2.63 8.83
CA TRP A 185 -23.68 3.18 8.46
C TRP A 185 -23.76 4.66 8.04
N SER A 186 -24.84 5.05 7.36
CA SER A 186 -25.08 6.43 6.91
C SER A 186 -25.27 7.39 8.08
N ASN A 187 -26.04 6.99 9.09
CA ASN A 187 -26.30 7.78 10.29
C ASN A 187 -25.02 7.95 11.11
N PHE A 188 -24.26 6.87 11.31
CA PHE A 188 -22.97 6.91 11.99
C PHE A 188 -21.96 7.80 11.25
N ALA A 189 -21.87 7.69 9.92
CA ALA A 189 -20.96 8.50 9.12
C ALA A 189 -21.33 10.00 9.11
N ALA A 190 -22.62 10.33 9.19
CA ALA A 190 -23.09 11.70 9.30
C ALA A 190 -22.73 12.32 10.66
N ALA A 191 -23.01 11.63 11.77
CA ALA A 191 -22.63 12.07 13.12
C ALA A 191 -21.12 12.30 13.25
N ALA A 192 -20.30 11.37 12.73
CA ALA A 192 -18.85 11.51 12.72
C ALA A 192 -18.33 12.65 11.82
N ALA A 193 -19.12 13.12 10.85
CA ALA A 193 -18.75 14.25 9.99
C ALA A 193 -19.09 15.61 10.61
N GLU A 194 -20.07 15.67 11.52
CA GLU A 194 -20.51 16.87 12.22
C GLU A 194 -19.63 17.21 13.45
N GLY A 195 -18.65 16.36 13.77
CA GLY A 195 -17.67 16.62 14.81
C GLY A 195 -18.18 16.36 16.22
N GLU A 196 -19.30 15.65 16.37
CA GLU A 196 -19.64 14.98 17.62
C GLU A 196 -18.48 14.05 17.98
N GLU A 197 -17.99 14.15 19.22
CA GLU A 197 -16.94 13.25 19.71
C GLU A 197 -17.48 11.82 19.58
N THR A 198 -16.90 11.05 18.66
CA THR A 198 -17.33 9.68 18.32
C THR A 198 -17.23 8.69 19.49
N GLU A 199 -16.72 9.12 20.65
CA GLU A 199 -16.85 8.37 21.91
C GLU A 199 -18.30 8.29 22.39
N SER A 200 -19.18 9.23 21.99
CA SER A 200 -20.61 9.23 22.36
C SER A 200 -21.55 8.78 21.22
N ALA A 201 -21.07 8.73 19.97
CA ALA A 201 -21.86 8.20 18.85
C ALA A 201 -21.95 6.68 18.96
N ALA A 202 -23.15 6.16 19.25
CA ALA A 202 -23.39 4.73 19.34
C ALA A 202 -22.95 4.02 18.06
N LEU A 203 -22.05 3.05 18.20
CA LEU A 203 -21.70 2.16 17.09
C LEU A 203 -22.96 1.44 16.60
N PRO A 204 -23.08 1.21 15.28
CA PRO A 204 -24.19 0.42 14.77
C PRO A 204 -24.16 -1.00 15.37
N PRO A 205 -25.32 -1.62 15.63
CA PRO A 205 -25.40 -2.96 16.16
C PRO A 205 -24.85 -3.97 15.15
N ILE A 206 -24.32 -5.07 15.68
CA ILE A 206 -23.85 -6.18 14.87
C ILE A 206 -25.07 -6.83 14.19
N PRO A 207 -24.99 -7.17 12.90
CA PRO A 207 -26.08 -7.85 12.19
C PRO A 207 -26.37 -9.24 12.78
N ASP A 208 -27.61 -9.71 12.64
CA ASP A 208 -27.97 -11.07 13.02
C ASP A 208 -27.16 -12.10 12.21
N SER A 209 -26.71 -13.14 12.90
CA SER A 209 -26.10 -14.35 12.34
C SER A 209 -26.92 -15.04 11.26
N SER A 210 -28.25 -14.83 11.23
CA SER A 210 -29.13 -15.40 10.19
C SER A 210 -29.06 -14.67 8.85
N ILE A 211 -28.46 -13.47 8.80
CA ILE A 211 -28.36 -12.67 7.58
C ILE A 211 -27.30 -13.27 6.65
N GLU A 212 -27.57 -13.20 5.34
CA GLU A 212 -26.61 -13.63 4.33
C GLU A 212 -25.27 -12.89 4.44
N VAL A 213 -24.17 -13.57 4.09
CA VAL A 213 -22.85 -12.98 4.19
C VAL A 213 -22.70 -11.83 3.19
N GLY A 214 -22.36 -10.65 3.69
CA GLY A 214 -22.21 -9.44 2.91
C GLY A 214 -21.05 -9.50 1.91
N VAL A 215 -21.04 -8.52 1.00
CA VAL A 215 -20.04 -8.43 -0.08
C VAL A 215 -18.62 -8.30 0.45
N LEU A 216 -18.39 -7.38 1.39
CA LEU A 216 -17.05 -7.09 1.94
C LEU A 216 -16.42 -8.31 2.67
N PRO A 217 -17.12 -8.99 3.60
CA PRO A 217 -16.64 -10.24 4.19
C PRO A 217 -16.27 -11.31 3.15
N ARG A 218 -17.08 -11.50 2.11
CA ARG A 218 -16.80 -12.47 1.02
C ARG A 218 -15.52 -12.12 0.26
N VAL A 219 -15.35 -10.86 -0.12
CA VAL A 219 -14.16 -10.37 -0.85
C VAL A 219 -12.91 -10.58 0.00
N ILE A 220 -12.95 -10.19 1.27
CA ILE A 220 -11.82 -10.37 2.20
C ILE A 220 -11.49 -11.85 2.37
N LYS A 221 -12.50 -12.71 2.56
CA LYS A 221 -12.31 -14.16 2.67
C LYS A 221 -11.59 -14.72 1.45
N SER A 222 -12.04 -14.35 0.25
CA SER A 222 -11.40 -14.75 -1.02
C SER A 222 -9.92 -14.34 -1.07
N LEU A 223 -9.59 -13.11 -0.67
CA LEU A 223 -8.20 -12.63 -0.62
C LEU A 223 -7.36 -13.40 0.40
N VAL A 224 -7.88 -13.62 1.60
CA VAL A 224 -7.19 -14.35 2.68
C VAL A 224 -6.94 -15.81 2.28
N ASP A 225 -7.93 -16.47 1.69
CA ASP A 225 -7.82 -17.87 1.27
C ASP A 225 -6.85 -18.02 0.09
N ARG A 226 -6.88 -17.11 -0.89
CA ARG A 226 -5.88 -17.06 -1.96
C ARG A 226 -4.47 -16.86 -1.39
N ARG A 227 -4.28 -15.95 -0.44
CA ARG A 227 -2.99 -15.72 0.21
C ARG A 227 -2.52 -16.96 0.98
N ARG A 228 -3.40 -17.66 1.69
CA ARG A 228 -3.08 -18.92 2.39
C ARG A 228 -2.66 -20.00 1.39
N ALA A 229 -3.37 -20.13 0.27
CA ALA A 229 -3.02 -21.08 -0.78
C ALA A 229 -1.62 -20.80 -1.35
N VAL A 230 -1.31 -19.55 -1.69
CA VAL A 230 0.03 -19.15 -2.17
C VAL A 230 1.10 -19.42 -1.13
N LYS A 231 0.86 -19.15 0.16
CA LYS A 231 1.79 -19.49 1.24
C LYS A 231 2.06 -21.00 1.35
N ARG A 232 1.08 -21.86 1.09
CA ARG A 232 1.29 -23.32 1.06
C ARG A 232 2.19 -23.72 -0.11
N LEU A 233 1.93 -23.18 -1.31
CA LEU A 233 2.77 -23.41 -2.48
C LEU A 233 4.21 -22.94 -2.24
N LEU A 234 4.38 -21.76 -1.63
CA LEU A 234 5.69 -21.19 -1.31
C LEU A 234 6.52 -22.08 -0.37
N LYS A 235 5.87 -22.82 0.55
CA LYS A 235 6.55 -23.77 1.44
C LYS A 235 7.01 -25.04 0.73
N GLN A 236 6.32 -25.44 -0.33
CA GLN A 236 6.60 -26.66 -1.08
C GLN A 236 7.55 -26.43 -2.26
N GLU A 237 7.63 -25.21 -2.77
CA GLU A 237 8.43 -24.86 -3.94
C GLU A 237 9.93 -24.78 -3.61
N SER A 238 10.73 -25.51 -4.40
CA SER A 238 12.19 -25.58 -4.29
C SER A 238 12.90 -24.70 -5.31
N ASN A 239 12.28 -24.41 -6.45
CA ASN A 239 12.88 -23.56 -7.47
C ASN A 239 12.93 -22.09 -7.01
N ALA A 240 14.12 -21.48 -7.04
CA ALA A 240 14.36 -20.15 -6.52
C ALA A 240 13.56 -19.05 -7.26
N GLU A 241 13.43 -19.15 -8.58
CA GLU A 241 12.70 -18.17 -9.40
C GLU A 241 11.20 -18.24 -9.11
N LYS A 242 10.62 -19.44 -9.16
CA LYS A 242 9.20 -19.67 -8.82
C LYS A 242 8.88 -19.29 -7.39
N LYS A 243 9.80 -19.53 -6.46
CA LYS A 243 9.67 -19.09 -5.07
C LYS A 243 9.63 -17.56 -4.96
N GLY A 244 10.44 -16.87 -5.76
CA GLY A 244 10.38 -15.41 -5.90
C GLY A 244 9.03 -14.92 -6.43
N GLU A 245 8.50 -15.53 -7.48
CA GLU A 245 7.18 -15.20 -8.03
C GLU A 245 6.05 -15.42 -7.02
N LEU A 246 6.07 -16.54 -6.30
CA LEU A 246 5.09 -16.86 -5.26
C LEU A 246 5.18 -15.88 -4.07
N ASP A 247 6.39 -15.45 -3.70
CA ASP A 247 6.59 -14.44 -2.65
C ASP A 247 6.00 -13.09 -3.07
N ILE A 248 6.21 -12.66 -4.32
CA ILE A 248 5.59 -11.45 -4.88
C ILE A 248 4.07 -11.56 -4.83
N ARG A 249 3.52 -12.70 -5.26
CA ARG A 249 2.07 -12.94 -5.26
C ARG A 249 1.48 -12.98 -3.85
N GLN A 250 2.24 -13.42 -2.84
CA GLN A 250 1.80 -13.41 -1.45
C GLN A 250 1.79 -12.00 -0.86
N LYS A 251 2.72 -11.14 -1.29
CA LYS A 251 2.87 -9.75 -0.84
C LYS A 251 1.82 -8.82 -1.43
N ALA A 252 1.41 -9.06 -2.68
CA ALA A 252 0.26 -8.41 -3.31
C ALA A 252 -1.04 -8.66 -2.52
#